data_AF-E6VKK4-F1
#
_entry.id   AF-E6VKK4-F1
#
_cell.length_a   1.000
_cell.length_b   1.000
_cell.length_c   1.000
_cell.angle_alpha   90.00
_cell.angle_beta   90.00
_cell.angle_gamma   90.00
#
_symmetry.space_group_name_H-M   'P 1'
#
loop_
_entity.id
_entity.type
_entity.pdbx_description
1 polymer ?
#
loop_
_entity_poly.entity_id
_entity_poly.type
_entity_poly.pdbx_seq_one_letter_code
_entity_poly.pdbx_strand_id
1 'polypeptide(L)'
;MTTEIARVQGAIDSAGERARSLQTVYVYQAPVRLWHWVNALLIVALCVTGYLIGSPPPSVPGEAIASFQMGYIRFIHFAAGQTLLVFFLLRAYWAIVGNKYSKQLFYMPVTNRTWWWGMLYEFKWYAFLVKDPKKYIGHNPLAHVAMFTFMLFMIFMICSGMALYAEGQGIDSWQYKLFGFMFWIFPNSQDLHTVHHLGMWAIVVFVIVHIYAAVREDILSRQSMISSIVSGERLFRDDLPD
;
A
#
# COMPACT_ATOMS: atom_id res chain seq x y z
N MET A 1 -18.51 16.41 -5.21
CA MET A 1 -17.29 16.82 -5.93
C MET A 1 -17.41 16.35 -7.36
N THR A 2 -17.69 17.28 -8.27
CA THR A 2 -17.78 17.06 -9.71
C THR A 2 -16.39 16.73 -10.25
N THR A 3 -16.27 15.64 -11.00
CA THR A 3 -15.02 15.25 -11.67
C THR A 3 -14.68 16.33 -12.69
N GLU A 4 -13.62 17.10 -12.43
CA GLU A 4 -13.16 18.14 -13.37
C GLU A 4 -12.38 17.46 -14.50
N ILE A 5 -12.96 17.49 -15.70
CA ILE A 5 -12.37 16.91 -16.90
C ILE A 5 -11.69 18.05 -17.66
N ALA A 6 -10.36 18.07 -17.62
CA ALA A 6 -9.57 19.03 -18.40
C ALA A 6 -9.13 18.39 -19.72
N ARG A 7 -9.33 19.07 -20.84
CA ARG A 7 -8.69 18.71 -22.11
C ARG A 7 -7.36 19.43 -22.20
N VAL A 8 -6.27 18.69 -22.29
CA VAL A 8 -4.96 19.27 -22.61
C VAL A 8 -4.97 19.59 -24.11
N GLN A 9 -4.92 20.88 -24.46
CA GLN A 9 -4.75 21.31 -25.85
C GLN A 9 -3.38 20.87 -26.36
N GLY A 10 -3.34 20.30 -27.56
CA GLY A 10 -2.17 19.61 -28.11
C GLY A 10 -0.88 20.45 -28.05
N ALA A 11 0.21 19.83 -27.59
CA ALA A 11 1.55 20.40 -27.62
C ALA A 11 2.10 20.39 -29.05
N ILE A 12 2.96 21.35 -29.41
CA ILE A 12 3.67 21.36 -30.69
C ILE A 12 5.10 20.91 -30.40
N ASP A 13 5.61 19.92 -31.13
CA ASP A 13 7.00 19.50 -31.00
C ASP A 13 7.95 20.46 -31.74
N SER A 14 9.26 20.27 -31.58
CA SER A 14 10.27 21.09 -32.26
C SER A 14 10.25 20.95 -33.80
N ALA A 15 9.57 19.93 -34.33
CA ALA A 15 9.41 19.67 -35.76
C ALA A 15 8.07 20.20 -36.32
N GLY A 16 7.20 20.79 -35.47
CA GLY A 16 5.89 21.31 -35.86
C GLY A 16 4.76 20.28 -35.85
N GLU A 17 5.01 19.04 -35.40
CA GLU A 17 3.96 18.04 -35.21
C GLU A 17 3.08 18.40 -34.02
N ARG A 18 1.76 18.34 -34.22
CA ARG A 18 0.77 18.56 -33.16
C ARG A 18 0.54 17.26 -32.39
N ALA A 19 0.92 17.26 -31.13
CA ALA A 19 0.55 16.21 -30.19
C ALA A 19 -0.98 16.14 -30.04
N ARG A 20 -1.50 14.92 -29.96
CA ARG A 20 -2.93 14.64 -29.82
C ARG A 20 -3.45 15.22 -28.49
N SER A 21 -4.67 15.78 -28.48
CA SER A 21 -5.29 16.23 -27.23
C SER A 21 -5.64 15.04 -26.36
N LEU A 22 -5.18 15.04 -25.11
CA LEU A 22 -5.43 13.98 -24.14
C LEU A 22 -6.42 14.47 -23.08
N GLN A 23 -7.27 13.55 -22.61
CA GLN A 23 -8.19 13.85 -21.52
C GLN A 23 -7.50 13.58 -20.18
N THR A 24 -7.49 14.59 -19.32
CA THR A 24 -6.93 14.49 -17.97
C THR A 24 -8.03 14.66 -16.94
N VAL A 25 -8.01 13.80 -15.92
CA VAL A 25 -8.97 13.83 -14.82
C VAL A 25 -8.22 13.89 -13.49
N TYR A 26 -8.56 14.85 -12.64
CA TYR A 26 -8.01 14.91 -11.29
C TYR A 26 -8.68 13.85 -10.40
N VAL A 27 -7.92 12.83 -10.00
CA VAL A 27 -8.44 11.67 -9.25
C VAL A 27 -7.93 11.66 -7.81
N TYR A 28 -6.63 11.89 -7.60
CA TYR A 28 -6.01 11.77 -6.28
C TYR A 28 -5.64 13.13 -5.71
N GLN A 29 -6.33 13.52 -4.64
CA GLN A 29 -6.03 14.75 -3.90
C GLN A 29 -4.65 14.70 -3.25
N ALA A 30 -3.98 15.85 -3.13
CA ALA A 30 -2.64 15.95 -2.52
C ALA A 30 -2.51 15.27 -1.13
N PRO A 31 -3.48 15.38 -0.20
CA PRO A 31 -3.41 14.66 1.08
C PRO A 31 -3.39 13.13 0.93
N VAL A 32 -4.08 12.59 -0.07
CA VAL A 32 -4.11 11.15 -0.34
C VAL A 32 -2.76 10.67 -0.89
N ARG A 33 -2.14 11.47 -1.75
CA ARG A 33 -0.80 11.17 -2.29
C ARG A 33 0.26 11.23 -1.20
N LEU A 34 0.23 12.26 -0.35
CA LEU A 34 1.14 12.37 0.80
C LEU A 34 0.98 11.17 1.73
N TRP A 35 -0.27 10.80 2.06
CA TRP A 35 -0.54 9.61 2.86
C TRP A 35 0.05 8.35 2.22
N HIS A 36 -0.10 8.16 0.91
CA HIS A 36 0.47 7.02 0.20
C HIS A 36 2.01 6.98 0.33
N TRP A 37 2.68 8.07 -0.01
CA TRP A 37 4.15 8.12 -0.02
C TRP A 37 4.78 8.01 1.37
N VAL A 38 4.13 8.58 2.40
CA VAL A 38 4.58 8.39 3.78
C VAL A 38 4.44 6.93 4.20
N ASN A 39 3.31 6.28 3.91
CA ASN A 39 3.16 4.85 4.22
C ASN A 39 4.16 3.98 3.45
N ALA A 40 4.41 4.29 2.18
CA ALA A 40 5.41 3.57 1.39
C ALA A 40 6.81 3.66 2.04
N LEU A 41 7.22 4.86 2.48
CA LEU A 41 8.49 5.06 3.17
C LEU A 41 8.54 4.32 4.53
N LEU A 42 7.45 4.37 5.29
CA LEU A 42 7.34 3.65 6.57
C LEU A 42 7.44 2.14 6.38
N ILE A 43 6.77 1.57 5.38
CA ILE A 43 6.83 0.14 5.05
C ILE A 43 8.26 -0.24 4.67
N VAL A 44 8.96 0.55 3.85
CA VAL A 44 10.36 0.28 3.51
C VAL A 44 11.23 0.29 4.76
N ALA A 45 11.11 1.31 5.61
CA ALA A 45 11.87 1.40 6.86
C ALA A 45 11.58 0.18 7.77
N LEU A 46 10.32 -0.22 7.91
CA LEU A 46 9.90 -1.37 8.69
C LEU A 46 10.44 -2.70 8.15
N CYS A 47 10.38 -2.92 6.83
CA CYS A 47 10.92 -4.13 6.22
C CYS A 47 12.44 -4.22 6.39
N VAL A 48 13.17 -3.12 6.12
CA VAL A 48 14.64 -3.10 6.25
C VAL A 48 15.06 -3.32 7.70
N THR A 49 14.50 -2.55 8.64
CA THR A 49 14.85 -2.68 10.06
C THR A 49 14.35 -3.99 10.66
N GLY A 50 13.18 -4.48 10.25
CA GLY A 50 12.60 -5.76 10.69
C GLY A 50 13.46 -6.95 10.25
N TYR A 51 13.95 -6.92 9.00
CA TYR A 51 14.92 -7.91 8.53
C TYR A 51 16.20 -7.88 9.36
N LEU A 52 16.76 -6.69 9.62
CA LEU A 52 17.96 -6.55 10.46
C LEU A 52 17.73 -6.93 11.93
N ILE A 53 16.49 -6.93 12.42
CA ILE A 53 16.16 -7.46 13.75
C ILE A 53 16.21 -8.98 13.76
N GLY A 54 15.65 -9.63 12.72
CA GLY A 54 15.67 -11.10 12.60
C GLY A 54 17.02 -11.66 12.14
N SER A 55 17.78 -10.89 11.36
CA SER A 55 19.11 -11.21 10.83
C SER A 55 20.08 -10.06 11.15
N PRO A 56 20.63 -10.03 12.38
CA PRO A 56 21.45 -8.92 12.86
C PRO A 56 22.68 -8.65 11.99
N PRO A 57 23.11 -7.39 11.86
CA PRO A 57 24.39 -7.06 11.27
C PRO A 57 25.54 -7.66 12.08
N PRO A 58 26.76 -7.74 11.49
CA PRO A 58 27.94 -8.23 12.20
C PRO A 58 28.17 -7.50 13.52
N SER A 59 28.69 -8.24 14.51
CA SER A 59 29.00 -7.68 15.82
C SER A 59 30.04 -6.56 15.71
N VAL A 60 29.86 -5.51 16.51
CA VAL A 60 30.77 -4.36 16.57
C VAL A 60 31.82 -4.61 17.66
N PRO A 61 33.12 -4.46 17.37
CA PRO A 61 34.15 -4.57 18.40
C PRO A 61 34.15 -3.35 19.34
N GLY A 62 34.62 -3.55 20.57
CA GLY A 62 34.78 -2.49 21.57
C GLY A 62 33.78 -2.58 22.73
N GLU A 63 33.80 -1.56 23.58
CA GLU A 63 32.96 -1.50 24.79
C GLU A 63 31.51 -1.17 24.45
N ALA A 64 30.56 -1.85 25.11
CA ALA A 64 29.13 -1.71 24.83
C ALA A 64 28.60 -0.28 25.06
N ILE A 65 29.20 0.48 25.99
CA ILE A 65 28.82 1.88 26.24
C ILE A 65 29.08 2.79 25.03
N ALA A 66 30.01 2.41 24.14
CA ALA A 66 30.37 3.18 22.96
C ALA A 66 29.53 2.83 21.72
N SER A 67 28.66 1.80 21.79
CA SER A 67 27.88 1.33 20.64
C SER A 67 26.42 1.08 20.98
N PHE A 68 25.52 1.63 20.16
CA PHE A 68 24.07 1.45 20.28
C PHE A 68 23.41 1.04 18.95
N GLN A 69 24.17 0.38 18.06
CA GLN A 69 23.73 0.08 16.69
C GLN A 69 22.38 -0.64 16.64
N MET A 70 22.25 -1.78 17.34
CA MET A 70 21.01 -2.55 17.36
C MET A 70 19.86 -1.78 18.04
N GLY A 71 20.20 -0.92 19.02
CA GLY A 71 19.25 -0.02 19.66
C GLY A 71 18.64 0.98 18.68
N TYR A 72 19.43 1.59 17.80
CA TYR A 72 18.93 2.49 16.75
C TYR A 72 18.07 1.76 15.71
N ILE A 73 18.46 0.55 15.29
CA ILE A 73 17.66 -0.25 14.35
C ILE A 73 16.27 -0.54 14.95
N ARG A 74 16.24 -1.01 16.20
CA ARG A 74 14.98 -1.25 16.93
C ARG A 74 14.18 0.02 17.14
N PHE A 75 14.83 1.13 17.48
CA PHE A 75 14.16 2.43 17.66
C PHE A 75 13.46 2.88 16.38
N ILE A 76 14.15 2.85 15.24
CA ILE A 76 13.56 3.20 13.93
C ILE A 76 12.38 2.28 13.62
N HIS A 77 12.53 0.97 13.85
CA HIS A 77 11.45 0.01 13.62
C HIS A 77 10.20 0.33 14.46
N PHE A 78 10.37 0.55 15.77
CA PHE A 78 9.25 0.84 16.67
C PHE A 78 8.59 2.19 16.38
N ALA A 79 9.40 3.23 16.14
CA ALA A 79 8.89 4.56 15.79
C ALA A 79 8.13 4.52 14.45
N ALA A 80 8.66 3.83 13.45
CA ALA A 80 7.99 3.65 12.16
C ALA A 80 6.67 2.86 12.32
N GLY A 81 6.67 1.81 13.14
CA GLY A 81 5.49 0.98 13.40
C GLY A 81 4.36 1.74 14.10
N GLN A 82 4.69 2.55 15.10
CA GLN A 82 3.70 3.40 15.77
C GLN A 82 3.19 4.53 14.85
N THR A 83 4.08 5.12 14.04
CA THR A 83 3.67 6.12 13.05
C THR A 83 2.73 5.51 12.00
N LEU A 84 3.05 4.32 11.52
CA LEU A 84 2.21 3.56 10.59
C LEU A 84 0.83 3.27 11.20
N LEU A 85 0.77 2.86 12.48
CA LEU A 85 -0.50 2.67 13.20
C LEU A 85 -1.34 3.95 13.20
N VAL A 86 -0.75 5.11 13.51
CA VAL A 86 -1.48 6.40 13.46
C VAL A 86 -2.00 6.68 12.05
N PHE A 87 -1.16 6.52 11.02
CA PHE A 87 -1.58 6.73 9.62
C PHE A 87 -2.66 5.75 9.17
N PHE A 88 -2.63 4.53 9.68
CA PHE A 88 -3.65 3.51 9.45
C PHE A 88 -4.98 3.90 10.11
N LEU A 89 -4.96 4.36 11.36
CA LEU A 89 -6.16 4.82 12.07
C LEU A 89 -6.77 6.05 11.40
N LEU A 90 -5.95 7.02 10.98
CA LEU A 90 -6.40 8.17 10.19
C LEU A 90 -7.06 7.71 8.89
N ARG A 91 -6.51 6.67 8.24
CA ARG A 91 -7.10 6.12 7.02
C ARG A 91 -8.44 5.43 7.28
N ALA A 92 -8.54 4.65 8.35
CA ALA A 92 -9.79 4.00 8.77
C ALA A 92 -10.87 5.04 9.11
N TYR A 93 -10.50 6.11 9.81
CA TYR A 93 -11.39 7.25 10.07
C TYR A 93 -11.87 7.90 8.77
N TRP A 94 -10.97 8.17 7.82
CA TRP A 94 -11.33 8.77 6.54
C TRP A 94 -12.17 7.83 5.65
N ALA A 95 -12.09 6.52 5.86
CA ALA A 95 -12.98 5.59 5.18
C ALA A 95 -14.43 5.70 5.66
N ILE A 96 -14.64 6.00 6.94
CA ILE A 96 -15.99 6.17 7.50
C ILE A 96 -16.58 7.52 7.07
N VAL A 97 -15.82 8.61 7.23
CA VAL A 97 -16.28 10.00 7.02
C VAL A 97 -16.15 10.46 5.56
N GLY A 98 -15.27 9.83 4.78
CA GLY A 98 -14.90 10.28 3.44
C GLY A 98 -15.89 9.93 2.33
N ASN A 99 -15.47 10.25 1.10
CA ASN A 99 -16.27 10.12 -0.12
C ASN A 99 -16.43 8.64 -0.55
N LYS A 100 -17.30 8.37 -1.53
CA LYS A 100 -17.56 7.02 -2.08
C LYS A 100 -16.28 6.25 -2.46
N TYR A 101 -15.25 6.94 -2.96
CA TYR A 101 -13.96 6.34 -3.32
C TYR A 101 -13.09 6.00 -2.10
N SER A 102 -13.24 6.74 -1.00
CA SER A 102 -12.55 6.48 0.28
C SER A 102 -13.08 5.20 0.95
N LYS A 103 -14.37 4.89 0.75
CA LYS A 103 -15.04 3.69 1.26
C LYS A 103 -14.70 2.41 0.51
N GLN A 104 -14.26 2.52 -0.75
CA GLN A 104 -14.02 1.35 -1.60
C GLN A 104 -13.01 0.38 -0.97
N LEU A 105 -11.91 0.84 -0.37
CA LEU A 105 -10.94 -0.08 0.26
C LEU A 105 -11.49 -0.90 1.44
N PHE A 106 -12.61 -0.51 2.04
CA PHE A 106 -13.16 -1.17 3.25
C PHE A 106 -14.42 -2.00 2.98
N TYR A 107 -14.95 -1.97 1.76
CA TYR A 107 -16.13 -2.73 1.37
C TYR A 107 -15.91 -3.43 0.02
N MET A 108 -16.08 -4.75 0.01
CA MET A 108 -15.99 -5.56 -1.21
C MET A 108 -17.40 -5.90 -1.72
N PRO A 109 -17.78 -5.51 -2.95
CA PRO A 109 -19.12 -5.76 -3.50
C PRO A 109 -19.25 -7.22 -3.98
N VAL A 110 -19.10 -8.17 -3.05
CA VAL A 110 -19.09 -9.62 -3.32
C VAL A 110 -20.38 -10.15 -3.95
N THR A 111 -21.50 -9.45 -3.80
CA THR A 111 -22.79 -9.80 -4.38
C THR A 111 -22.97 -9.32 -5.83
N ASN A 112 -22.07 -8.47 -6.34
CA ASN A 112 -22.19 -7.87 -7.67
C ASN A 112 -21.56 -8.77 -8.75
N ARG A 113 -22.40 -9.33 -9.64
CA ARG A 113 -21.95 -10.20 -10.75
C ARG A 113 -21.03 -9.48 -11.73
N THR A 114 -21.25 -8.18 -11.98
CA THR A 114 -20.40 -7.38 -12.88
C THR A 114 -19.00 -7.21 -12.31
N TRP A 115 -18.87 -7.11 -10.97
CA TRP A 115 -17.58 -7.00 -10.31
C TRP A 115 -16.77 -8.30 -10.43
N TRP A 116 -17.41 -9.46 -10.26
CA TRP A 116 -16.78 -10.77 -10.50
C TRP A 116 -16.35 -10.97 -11.95
N TRP A 117 -17.20 -10.57 -12.91
CA TRP A 117 -16.82 -10.61 -14.32
C TRP A 117 -15.60 -9.73 -14.60
N GLY A 118 -15.59 -8.50 -14.07
CA GLY A 118 -14.47 -7.58 -14.21
C GLY A 118 -13.18 -8.11 -13.57
N MET A 119 -13.28 -8.80 -12.42
CA MET A 119 -12.13 -9.45 -11.78
C MET A 119 -11.54 -10.55 -12.67
N LEU A 120 -12.38 -11.43 -13.21
CA LEU A 120 -11.95 -12.50 -14.11
C LEU A 120 -11.38 -11.96 -15.42
N TYR A 121 -11.95 -10.87 -15.95
CA TYR A 121 -11.44 -10.22 -17.14
C TYR A 121 -10.06 -9.62 -16.90
N GLU A 122 -9.87 -8.95 -15.77
CA GLU A 122 -8.58 -8.36 -15.41
C GLU A 122 -7.52 -9.43 -15.17
N PHE A 123 -7.90 -10.55 -14.54
CA PHE A 123 -7.02 -11.70 -14.42
C PHE A 123 -6.57 -12.21 -15.78
N LYS A 124 -7.49 -12.34 -16.75
CA LYS A 124 -7.15 -12.70 -18.13
C LYS A 124 -6.23 -11.67 -18.80
N TRP A 125 -6.42 -10.38 -18.54
CA TRP A 125 -5.54 -9.31 -19.04
C TRP A 125 -4.10 -9.47 -18.51
N TYR A 126 -3.93 -9.72 -17.21
CA TYR A 126 -2.62 -9.97 -16.62
C TYR A 126 -2.01 -11.30 -17.07
N ALA A 127 -2.84 -12.30 -17.36
CA ALA A 127 -2.43 -13.59 -17.93
C ALA A 127 -2.22 -13.55 -19.46
N PHE A 128 -2.30 -12.37 -20.10
CA PHE A 128 -2.15 -12.18 -21.55
C PHE A 128 -3.16 -12.96 -22.42
N LEU A 129 -4.32 -13.31 -21.85
CA LEU A 129 -5.40 -14.02 -22.54
C LEU A 129 -6.36 -13.09 -23.28
N VAL A 130 -6.24 -11.77 -23.08
CA VAL A 130 -7.08 -10.75 -23.70
C VAL A 130 -6.22 -9.58 -24.19
N LYS A 131 -6.62 -8.96 -25.30
CA LYS A 131 -5.84 -7.96 -26.03
C LYS A 131 -5.95 -6.54 -25.48
N ASP A 132 -7.08 -6.17 -24.88
CA ASP A 132 -7.37 -4.80 -24.46
C ASP A 132 -7.87 -4.76 -23.00
N PRO A 133 -7.34 -3.88 -22.14
CA PRO A 133 -7.87 -3.68 -20.79
C PRO A 133 -9.12 -2.78 -20.82
N LYS A 134 -9.98 -2.93 -19.79
CA LYS A 134 -11.14 -2.04 -19.59
C LYS A 134 -10.73 -0.79 -18.78
N LYS A 135 -11.33 0.36 -19.05
CA LYS A 135 -11.07 1.58 -18.27
C LYS A 135 -11.89 1.58 -16.97
N TYR A 136 -11.23 1.89 -15.86
CA TYR A 136 -11.87 2.02 -14.55
C TYR A 136 -11.48 3.36 -13.92
N ILE A 137 -12.46 4.14 -13.46
CA ILE A 137 -12.22 5.45 -12.82
C ILE A 137 -11.46 5.30 -11.48
N GLY A 138 -11.71 4.21 -10.74
CA GLY A 138 -11.04 3.87 -9.49
C GLY A 138 -10.13 2.64 -9.61
N HIS A 139 -10.08 1.82 -8.55
CA HIS A 139 -9.40 0.52 -8.62
C HIS A 139 -10.17 -0.42 -9.55
N ASN A 140 -9.45 -1.17 -10.38
CA ASN A 140 -10.03 -2.32 -11.06
C ASN A 140 -10.42 -3.40 -10.02
N PRO A 141 -11.37 -4.30 -10.31
CA PRO A 141 -11.84 -5.29 -9.34
C PRO A 141 -10.72 -6.19 -8.77
N LEU A 142 -9.69 -6.50 -9.57
CA LEU A 142 -8.57 -7.31 -9.11
C LEU A 142 -7.66 -6.56 -8.13
N ALA A 143 -7.29 -5.31 -8.43
CA ALA A 143 -6.54 -4.46 -7.51
C ALA A 143 -7.36 -4.18 -6.26
N HIS A 144 -8.69 -4.09 -6.35
CA HIS A 144 -9.55 -3.93 -5.19
C HIS A 144 -9.41 -5.11 -4.21
N VAL A 145 -9.44 -6.36 -4.71
CA VAL A 145 -9.17 -7.56 -3.90
C VAL A 145 -7.77 -7.50 -3.30
N ALA A 146 -6.76 -7.22 -4.12
CA ALA A 146 -5.37 -7.16 -3.65
C ALA A 146 -5.17 -6.13 -2.53
N MET A 147 -5.73 -4.93 -2.69
CA MET A 147 -5.64 -3.86 -1.69
C MET A 147 -6.43 -4.18 -0.41
N PHE A 148 -7.59 -4.84 -0.52
CA PHE A 148 -8.35 -5.28 0.65
C PHE A 148 -7.61 -6.36 1.43
N THR A 149 -7.05 -7.36 0.75
CA THR A 149 -6.23 -8.41 1.38
C THR A 149 -5.00 -7.80 2.03
N PHE A 150 -4.33 -6.85 1.37
CA PHE A 150 -3.21 -6.12 1.95
C PHE A 150 -3.62 -5.34 3.21
N MET A 151 -4.80 -4.71 3.22
CA MET A 151 -5.32 -4.02 4.41
C MET A 151 -5.49 -4.97 5.61
N LEU A 152 -6.09 -6.15 5.40
CA LEU A 152 -6.22 -7.17 6.45
C LEU A 152 -4.86 -7.62 6.97
N PHE A 153 -3.91 -7.78 6.06
CA PHE A 153 -2.56 -8.18 6.40
C PHE A 153 -1.81 -7.11 7.21
N MET A 154 -2.01 -5.83 6.87
CA MET A 154 -1.47 -4.72 7.66
C MET A 154 -2.04 -4.68 9.08
N ILE A 155 -3.32 -5.02 9.27
CA ILE A 155 -3.91 -5.14 10.61
C ILE A 155 -3.20 -6.23 11.40
N PHE A 156 -2.96 -7.40 10.80
CA PHE A 156 -2.20 -8.48 11.45
C PHE A 156 -0.80 -8.02 11.85
N MET A 157 -0.07 -7.34 10.95
CA MET A 157 1.28 -6.85 11.22
C MET A 157 1.33 -5.79 12.32
N ILE A 158 0.35 -4.89 12.34
CA ILE A 158 0.19 -3.90 13.42
C ILE A 158 -0.06 -4.60 14.75
N CYS A 159 -1.04 -5.52 14.80
CA CYS A 159 -1.42 -6.16 16.05
C CYS A 159 -0.31 -7.07 16.60
N SER A 160 0.34 -7.87 15.75
CA SER A 160 1.48 -8.70 16.14
C SER A 160 2.68 -7.86 16.57
N GLY A 161 3.02 -6.80 15.84
CA GLY A 161 4.12 -5.90 16.19
C GLY A 161 3.88 -5.15 17.50
N MET A 162 2.66 -4.66 17.74
CA MET A 162 2.28 -3.99 18.99
C MET A 162 2.24 -4.95 20.18
N ALA A 163 1.83 -6.21 19.98
CA ALA A 163 1.88 -7.24 21.01
C ALA A 163 3.33 -7.56 21.43
N LEU A 164 4.23 -7.75 20.46
CA LEU A 164 5.66 -7.97 20.73
C LEU A 164 6.30 -6.73 21.40
N TYR A 165 5.92 -5.52 20.97
CA TYR A 165 6.39 -4.30 21.61
C TYR A 165 5.90 -4.20 23.07
N ALA A 166 4.70 -4.69 23.37
CA ALA A 166 4.13 -4.69 24.72
C ALA A 166 4.91 -5.56 25.70
N GLU A 167 5.54 -6.66 25.26
CA GLU A 167 6.39 -7.49 26.13
C GLU A 167 7.55 -6.69 26.72
N GLY A 168 8.14 -5.79 25.93
CA GLY A 168 9.19 -4.88 26.40
C GLY A 168 8.69 -3.73 27.28
N GLN A 169 7.42 -3.34 27.15
CA GLN A 169 6.80 -2.29 27.97
C GLN A 169 6.21 -2.83 29.29
N GLY A 170 5.96 -4.14 29.36
CA GLY A 170 5.37 -4.80 30.52
C GLY A 170 3.86 -5.01 30.41
N ILE A 171 3.34 -5.93 31.22
CA ILE A 171 1.95 -6.41 31.19
C ILE A 171 0.93 -5.33 31.56
N ASP A 172 1.33 -4.35 32.36
CA ASP A 172 0.46 -3.26 32.81
C ASP A 172 0.27 -2.15 31.76
N SER A 173 1.05 -2.21 30.67
CA SER A 173 1.05 -1.24 29.59
C SER A 173 -0.27 -1.22 28.81
N TRP A 174 -0.60 -0.08 28.21
CA TRP A 174 -1.81 0.03 27.37
C TRP A 174 -1.72 -0.83 26.11
N GLN A 175 -0.50 -1.03 25.61
CA GLN A 175 -0.22 -1.89 24.46
C GLN A 175 -0.60 -3.34 24.78
N TYR A 176 -0.23 -3.85 25.96
CA TYR A 176 -0.58 -5.22 26.36
C TYR A 176 -2.10 -5.37 26.51
N LYS A 177 -2.78 -4.38 27.09
CA LYS A 177 -4.25 -4.40 27.24
C LYS A 177 -5.00 -4.46 25.91
N LEU A 178 -4.50 -3.81 24.87
CA LEU A 178 -5.15 -3.77 23.55
C LEU A 178 -4.72 -4.90 22.62
N PHE A 179 -3.45 -5.31 22.65
CA PHE A 179 -2.87 -6.23 21.68
C PHE A 179 -2.47 -7.59 22.27
N GLY A 180 -2.53 -7.75 23.59
CA GLY A 180 -2.16 -8.98 24.29
C GLY A 180 -2.99 -10.21 23.91
N PHE A 181 -4.17 -10.01 23.30
CA PHE A 181 -4.97 -11.11 22.75
C PHE A 181 -4.20 -11.92 21.69
N MET A 182 -3.17 -11.36 21.06
CA MET A 182 -2.29 -12.10 20.15
C MET A 182 -1.61 -13.27 20.83
N PHE A 183 -1.31 -13.17 22.13
CA PHE A 183 -0.72 -14.27 22.90
C PHE A 183 -1.75 -15.33 23.31
N TRP A 184 -3.05 -15.12 23.10
CA TRP A 184 -4.04 -16.20 23.21
C TRP A 184 -4.05 -17.09 21.96
N ILE A 185 -3.71 -16.51 20.81
CA ILE A 185 -3.60 -17.20 19.52
C ILE A 185 -2.20 -17.82 19.37
N PHE A 186 -1.16 -17.10 19.80
CA PHE A 186 0.24 -17.50 19.77
C PHE A 186 0.80 -17.49 21.21
N PRO A 187 0.55 -18.54 22.02
CA PRO A 187 0.98 -18.58 23.42
C PRO A 187 2.49 -18.44 23.61
N ASN A 188 3.27 -18.91 22.64
CA ASN A 188 4.72 -18.71 22.62
C ASN A 188 5.05 -17.44 21.84
N SER A 189 5.71 -16.48 22.50
CA SER A 189 6.15 -15.23 21.87
C SER A 189 7.07 -15.47 20.66
N GLN A 190 7.90 -16.51 20.68
CA GLN A 190 8.77 -16.83 19.55
C GLN A 190 7.97 -17.21 18.29
N ASP A 191 6.80 -17.85 18.45
CA ASP A 191 5.92 -18.15 17.32
C ASP A 191 5.38 -16.85 16.73
N LEU A 192 4.99 -15.90 17.58
CA LEU A 192 4.53 -14.57 17.16
C LEU A 192 5.64 -13.81 16.40
N HIS A 193 6.89 -13.85 16.89
CA HIS A 193 8.05 -13.33 16.17
C HIS A 193 8.20 -13.98 14.78
N THR A 194 8.04 -15.29 14.71
CA THR A 194 8.19 -16.06 13.47
C THR A 194 7.12 -15.68 12.44
N VAL A 195 5.85 -15.62 12.85
CA VAL A 195 4.76 -15.24 11.94
C VAL A 195 4.79 -13.76 11.57
N HIS A 196 5.27 -12.88 12.45
CA HIS A 196 5.49 -11.46 12.14
C HIS A 196 6.61 -11.30 11.11
N HIS A 197 7.71 -12.05 11.25
CA HIS A 197 8.80 -12.03 10.29
C HIS A 197 8.42 -12.66 8.94
N LEU A 198 7.66 -13.76 8.93
CA LEU A 198 7.03 -14.29 7.72
C LEU A 198 6.10 -13.24 7.10
N GLY A 199 5.41 -12.50 7.96
CA GLY A 199 4.58 -11.37 7.64
C GLY A 199 5.28 -10.35 6.73
N MET A 200 6.46 -9.91 7.15
CA MET A 200 7.32 -9.02 6.39
C MET A 200 7.60 -9.54 4.96
N TRP A 201 7.90 -10.82 4.77
CA TRP A 201 8.17 -11.37 3.45
C TRP A 201 6.96 -11.30 2.51
N ALA A 202 5.76 -11.54 3.01
CA ALA A 202 4.56 -11.36 2.20
C ALA A 202 4.31 -9.88 1.84
N ILE A 203 4.66 -8.92 2.71
CA ILE A 203 4.68 -7.49 2.34
C ILE A 203 5.67 -7.26 1.20
N VAL A 204 6.89 -7.80 1.29
CA VAL A 204 7.92 -7.63 0.25
C VAL A 204 7.43 -8.18 -1.09
N VAL A 205 6.85 -9.38 -1.12
CA VAL A 205 6.26 -9.96 -2.33
C VAL A 205 5.13 -9.08 -2.87
N PHE A 206 4.25 -8.60 -2.00
CA PHE A 206 3.18 -7.69 -2.39
C PHE A 206 3.73 -6.41 -3.02
N VAL A 207 4.74 -5.78 -2.43
CA VAL A 207 5.37 -4.55 -2.94
C VAL A 207 5.96 -4.80 -4.34
N ILE A 208 6.67 -5.91 -4.54
CA ILE A 208 7.23 -6.27 -5.86
C ILE A 208 6.10 -6.41 -6.90
N VAL A 209 5.06 -7.18 -6.58
CA VAL A 209 3.92 -7.40 -7.48
C VAL A 209 3.17 -6.09 -7.74
N HIS A 210 2.98 -5.27 -6.71
CA HIS A 210 2.28 -3.99 -6.79
C HIS A 210 3.02 -3.01 -7.70
N ILE A 211 4.33 -2.85 -7.53
CA ILE A 211 5.16 -1.99 -8.38
C ILE A 211 5.18 -2.52 -9.81
N TYR A 212 5.38 -3.82 -10.01
CA TYR A 212 5.32 -4.43 -11.34
C TYR A 212 3.98 -4.19 -12.03
N ALA A 213 2.87 -4.43 -11.34
CA ALA A 213 1.53 -4.21 -11.89
C ALA A 213 1.29 -2.73 -12.22
N ALA A 214 1.74 -1.81 -11.36
CA ALA A 214 1.61 -0.37 -11.59
C ALA A 214 2.44 0.08 -12.81
N VAL A 215 3.68 -0.38 -12.94
CA VAL A 215 4.56 -0.07 -14.08
C VAL A 215 4.02 -0.68 -15.36
N ARG A 216 3.63 -1.97 -15.32
CA ARG A 216 3.05 -2.66 -16.48
C ARG A 216 1.80 -1.95 -16.97
N GLU A 217 0.90 -1.58 -16.06
CA GLU A 217 -0.33 -0.89 -16.41
C GLU A 217 -0.05 0.53 -16.90
N ASP A 218 0.94 1.23 -16.34
CA ASP A 218 1.36 2.54 -16.83
C ASP A 218 1.94 2.49 -18.25
N ILE A 219 2.60 1.39 -18.64
CA ILE A 219 3.20 1.22 -19.99
C ILE A 219 2.17 0.69 -20.99
N LEU A 220 1.44 -0.38 -20.65
CA LEU A 220 0.59 -1.13 -21.58
C LEU A 220 -0.85 -0.64 -21.64
N SER A 221 -1.32 0.07 -20.61
CA SER A 221 -2.71 0.51 -20.56
C SER A 221 -2.95 1.80 -21.30
N ARG A 222 -4.23 2.05 -21.56
CA ARG A 222 -4.75 3.26 -22.18
C ARG A 222 -4.85 4.43 -21.19
N GLN A 223 -4.30 4.29 -19.98
CA GLN A 223 -4.38 5.27 -18.91
C GLN A 223 -3.09 5.31 -18.09
N SER A 224 -2.74 6.49 -17.55
CA SER A 224 -1.61 6.61 -16.62
C SER A 224 -1.99 6.09 -15.23
N MET A 225 -1.09 5.35 -14.58
CA MET A 225 -1.24 4.86 -13.21
C MET A 225 -0.24 5.52 -12.27
N ILE A 226 1.05 5.50 -12.62
CA ILE A 226 2.12 6.02 -11.75
C ILE A 226 2.09 7.54 -11.73
N SER A 227 1.95 8.17 -12.90
CA SER A 227 1.84 9.64 -12.96
C SER A 227 0.71 10.14 -12.05
N SER A 228 -0.41 9.40 -11.98
CA SER A 228 -1.56 9.79 -11.16
C SER A 228 -1.30 9.80 -9.65
N ILE A 229 -0.41 8.94 -9.12
CA ILE A 229 -0.07 8.93 -7.70
C ILE A 229 1.00 9.98 -7.34
N VAL A 230 1.67 10.54 -8.34
CA VAL A 230 2.64 11.63 -8.19
C VAL A 230 1.96 12.98 -8.37
N SER A 231 1.33 13.22 -9.53
CA SER A 231 0.70 14.49 -9.90
C SER A 231 -0.73 14.65 -9.36
N GLY A 232 -1.45 13.54 -9.17
CA GLY A 232 -2.89 13.51 -8.86
C GLY A 232 -3.79 13.42 -10.08
N GLU A 233 -3.22 13.61 -11.25
CA GLU A 233 -3.91 13.67 -12.53
C GLU A 233 -3.77 12.35 -13.29
N ARG A 234 -4.89 11.86 -13.80
CA ARG A 234 -4.96 10.66 -14.61
C ARG A 234 -5.17 11.03 -16.06
N LEU A 235 -4.22 10.63 -16.90
CA LEU A 235 -4.23 10.82 -18.34
C LEU A 235 -4.88 9.63 -19.03
N PHE A 236 -5.83 9.87 -19.93
CA PHE A 236 -6.39 8.86 -20.84
C PHE A 236 -5.76 9.03 -22.22
N ARG A 237 -5.15 7.95 -22.71
CA ARG A 237 -4.38 7.91 -23.97
C ARG A 237 -5.24 7.69 -25.21
N ASP A 238 -6.50 7.31 -25.03
CA ASP A 238 -7.45 7.14 -26.12
C ASP A 238 -8.91 7.49 -25.76
N ASP A 239 -9.69 7.80 -26.79
CA ASP A 239 -11.11 8.17 -26.71
C ASP A 239 -12.03 7.00 -27.11
N LEU A 240 -11.50 5.79 -27.25
CA LEU A 240 -12.28 4.61 -27.67
C LEU A 240 -13.30 4.23 -26.59
N PRO A 241 -14.56 3.89 -26.97
CA PRO A 241 -15.57 3.41 -26.04
C PRO A 241 -15.23 2.00 -25.51
N ASP A 242 -15.54 1.74 -24.24
CA ASP A 242 -15.36 0.44 -23.55
C ASP A 242 -16.47 -0.56 -23.86
#